data_AF-A0A2S2D0R5-F1
#
_entry.id   AF-A0A2S2D0R5-F1
#
_cell.length_a   1.000
_cell.length_b   1.000
_cell.length_c   1.000
_cell.angle_alpha   90.00
_cell.angle_beta   90.00
_cell.angle_gamma   90.00
#
_symmetry.space_group_name_H-M   'P 1'
#
loop_
_entity.id
_entity.type
_entity.pdbx_description
1 polymer ?
#
loop_
_entity_poly.entity_id
_entity_poly.type
_entity_poly.pdbx_seq_one_letter_code
_entity_poly.pdbx_strand_id
1 'polypeptide(L)' 'MRVKFTGRDATWDEVQAEARSRLADCDHVMVADSPYTAECREAYRAYRAALRAINRDFPNPAAVVWPAAPQKVKHADA' A
#
# COMPACT_ATOMS: atom_id res chain seq x y z
N MET A 1 15.12 -1.82 -6.27
CA MET A 1 14.81 -2.98 -7.13
C MET A 1 13.37 -2.82 -7.60
N ARG A 2 13.12 -2.65 -8.91
CA ARG A 2 11.78 -2.33 -9.44
C ARG A 2 11.35 -3.52 -10.29
N VAL A 3 10.68 -4.49 -9.67
CA VAL A 3 10.28 -5.68 -10.42
C VAL A 3 9.01 -5.36 -11.18
N LYS A 4 9.10 -5.37 -12.51
CA LYS A 4 7.95 -5.23 -13.40
C LYS A 4 7.48 -6.64 -13.75
N PHE A 5 6.41 -7.10 -13.13
CA PHE A 5 5.84 -8.40 -13.46
C PHE A 5 4.69 -8.23 -14.45
N THR A 6 4.98 -8.55 -15.71
CA THR A 6 4.00 -8.64 -16.78
C THR A 6 3.41 -10.07 -16.81
N GLY A 7 2.28 -10.24 -16.13
CA GLY A 7 1.08 -10.81 -16.76
C GLY A 7 0.96 -12.31 -17.09
N ARG A 8 1.77 -13.26 -16.61
CA ARG A 8 1.42 -14.70 -16.78
C ARG A 8 1.52 -15.61 -15.56
N ASP A 9 2.36 -15.33 -14.56
CA ASP A 9 2.53 -16.23 -13.41
C ASP A 9 2.72 -15.47 -12.09
N ALA A 10 1.95 -14.40 -11.85
CA ALA A 10 1.97 -13.76 -10.53
C ALA A 10 1.45 -14.76 -9.49
N THR A 11 2.26 -15.08 -8.48
CA THR A 11 1.85 -15.97 -7.39
C THR A 11 1.30 -15.18 -6.21
N TRP A 12 0.51 -15.83 -5.35
CA TRP A 12 0.06 -15.21 -4.10
C TRP A 12 1.22 -14.83 -3.17
N ASP A 13 2.34 -15.54 -3.25
CA ASP A 13 3.55 -15.20 -2.50
C ASP A 13 4.11 -13.85 -2.95
N GLU A 14 4.23 -13.63 -4.25
CA GLU A 14 4.69 -12.36 -4.82
C GLU A 14 3.74 -11.21 -4.55
N VAL A 15 2.43 -11.44 -4.70
CA VAL A 15 1.41 -10.44 -4.35
C VAL A 15 1.54 -10.08 -2.87
N GLN A 16 1.74 -11.04 -1.98
CA GLN A 16 1.92 -10.75 -0.56
C GLN A 16 3.24 -10.05 -0.26
N ALA A 17 4.33 -10.43 -0.93
CA ALA A 17 5.63 -9.78 -0.80
C ALA A 17 5.57 -8.30 -1.22
N GLU A 18 4.89 -8.03 -2.33
CA GLU A 18 4.68 -6.70 -2.85
C GLU A 18 3.70 -5.89 -1.96
N ALA A 19 2.62 -6.51 -1.46
CA ALA A 19 1.74 -5.87 -0.49
C ALA A 19 2.51 -5.49 0.79
N ARG A 20 3.40 -6.36 1.29
CA ARG A 20 4.30 -6.09 2.41
C ARG A 20 5.26 -4.94 2.11
N SER A 21 5.86 -4.93 0.93
CA SER A 21 6.73 -3.83 0.47
C SER A 21 6.00 -2.50 0.48
N ARG A 22 4.77 -2.44 -0.05
CA ARG A 22 3.92 -1.25 -0.03
C ARG A 22 3.51 -0.84 1.39
N LEU A 23 3.18 -1.79 2.26
CA LEU A 23 2.88 -1.52 3.67
C LEU A 23 4.10 -0.95 4.40
N ALA A 24 5.29 -1.46 4.12
CA ALA A 24 6.54 -1.00 4.70
C ALA A 24 6.90 0.43 4.23
N ASP A 25 6.71 0.76 2.95
CA ASP A 25 6.90 2.14 2.47
C ASP A 25 6.01 3.11 3.24
N CYS A 26 4.78 2.71 3.57
CA CYS A 26 3.82 3.55 4.26
C CYS A 26 3.91 3.47 5.79
N ASP A 27 4.89 2.77 6.35
CA ASP A 27 4.97 2.53 7.79
C ASP A 27 5.34 3.77 8.58
N HIS A 28 6.30 4.54 8.07
CA HIS A 28 6.69 5.83 8.65
C HIS A 28 5.54 6.84 8.72
N VAL A 29 4.51 6.74 7.86
CA VAL A 29 3.34 7.64 7.89
C VAL A 29 2.42 7.36 9.09
N MET A 30 2.42 6.12 9.56
CA MET A 30 1.58 5.65 10.67
C MET A 30 2.19 5.94 12.04
N VAL A 31 3.46 6.35 12.10
CA VAL A 31 4.15 6.74 13.33
C VAL A 31 3.52 8.03 13.87
N ALA A 32 3.28 8.08 15.18
CA ALA A 32 2.64 9.22 15.83
C ALA A 32 3.45 10.51 15.68
N ASP A 33 4.78 10.38 15.72
CA ASP A 33 5.77 11.45 15.55
C ASP A 33 5.94 11.93 14.10
N SER A 34 5.25 11.27 13.16
CA SER A 34 5.41 11.58 11.74
C SER A 34 4.76 12.93 11.38
N PRO A 35 5.40 13.79 10.57
CA PRO A 35 4.94 15.13 10.25
C PRO A 35 3.74 15.18 9.27
N TYR A 36 2.94 14.11 9.19
CA TYR A 36 1.80 13.98 8.29
C TYR A 36 0.49 14.37 8.95
N THR A 37 -0.41 14.96 8.16
CA THR A 37 -1.73 15.37 8.66
C THR A 37 -2.57 14.18 9.10
N ALA A 38 -3.53 14.42 10.00
CA ALA A 38 -4.49 13.40 10.42
C ALA A 38 -5.25 12.82 9.22
N GLU A 39 -5.66 13.67 8.26
CA GLU A 39 -6.29 13.25 7.01
C GLU A 39 -5.40 12.34 6.16
N CYS A 40 -4.11 12.68 6.05
CA CYS A 40 -3.13 11.83 5.37
C CYS A 40 -3.02 10.46 6.08
N ARG A 41 -2.96 10.45 7.42
CA ARG A 41 -2.87 9.22 8.20
C ARG A 41 -4.12 8.34 8.03
N GLU A 42 -5.32 8.93 8.02
CA GLU A 42 -6.57 8.21 7.76
C GLU A 42 -6.65 7.66 6.33
N ALA A 43 -6.24 8.44 5.32
CA ALA A 43 -6.15 7.95 3.94
C ALA A 43 -5.17 6.76 3.83
N TYR A 44 -4.03 6.84 4.52
CA TYR A 44 -3.07 5.73 4.58
C TYR A 44 -3.60 4.53 5.37
N ARG A 45 -4.43 4.71 6.40
CA ARG A 45 -5.13 3.59 7.07
C ARG A 45 -6.03 2.85 6.09
N ALA A 46 -6.85 3.57 5.33
CA ALA A 46 -7.74 2.98 4.33
C ALA A 46 -6.94 2.25 3.23
N TYR A 47 -5.85 2.87 2.75
CA TYR A 47 -4.93 2.26 1.79
C TYR A 47 -4.30 0.96 2.33
N ARG A 48 -3.79 0.96 3.57
CA ARG A 48 -3.21 -0.22 4.23
C ARG A 48 -4.26 -1.32 4.45
N ALA A 49 -5.51 -0.96 4.71
CA ALA A 49 -6.61 -1.93 4.82
C ALA A 49 -6.89 -2.59 3.46
N ALA A 50 -6.98 -1.80 2.39
CA ALA A 50 -7.17 -2.30 1.03
C ALA A 50 -6.04 -3.25 0.60
N LEU A 51 -4.77 -2.91 0.88
CA LEU A 51 -3.62 -3.77 0.56
C LEU A 51 -3.69 -5.15 1.24
N ARG A 52 -4.17 -5.23 2.48
CA ARG A 52 -4.35 -6.50 3.19
C ARG A 52 -5.56 -7.29 2.70
N ALA A 53 -6.56 -6.58 2.19
CA ALA A 53 -7.78 -7.16 1.66
C ALA A 53 -7.58 -7.81 0.29
N ILE A 54 -6.52 -7.47 -0.45
CA ILE A 54 -6.19 -8.02 -1.78
C ILE A 54 -6.25 -9.55 -1.86
N ASN A 55 -5.70 -10.27 -0.87
CA ASN A 55 -5.73 -11.74 -0.88
C ASN A 55 -7.13 -12.34 -0.67
N ARG A 56 -8.04 -11.56 -0.09
CA ARG A 56 -9.43 -11.98 0.16
C ARG A 56 -10.36 -11.57 -0.98
N ASP A 57 -10.16 -10.38 -1.55
CA ASP A 57 -11.07 -9.78 -2.53
C ASP A 57 -10.82 -10.24 -3.97
N PHE A 58 -9.63 -10.77 -4.28
CA PHE A 58 -9.30 -11.24 -5.63
C PHE A 58 -9.19 -12.77 -5.68
N PRO A 59 -9.85 -13.44 -6.65
CA PRO A 59 -9.74 -14.90 -6.81
C PRO A 59 -8.46 -15.32 -7.54
N ASN A 60 -7.78 -14.40 -8.22
CA ASN A 60 -6.57 -14.66 -8.99
C ASN A 60 -5.49 -13.60 -8.72
N PRO A 61 -4.26 -13.98 -8.36
CA PRO A 61 -3.14 -13.05 -8.16
C PRO A 61 -2.81 -12.20 -9.40
N ALA A 62 -3.02 -12.71 -10.61
CA ALA A 62 -2.81 -11.95 -11.85
C ALA A 62 -3.90 -10.90 -12.12
N ALA A 63 -5.06 -11.02 -11.46
CA ALA A 63 -6.16 -10.06 -11.55
C ALA A 63 -6.13 -8.99 -10.45
N VAL A 64 -5.11 -9.03 -9.58
CA VAL A 64 -4.98 -8.09 -8.47
C VAL A 64 -4.81 -6.66 -8.99
N VAL A 65 -5.74 -5.80 -8.59
CA VAL A 65 -5.67 -4.36 -8.85
C VAL A 65 -5.12 -3.67 -7.60
N TRP A 66 -4.00 -2.99 -7.76
CA TRP A 66 -3.37 -2.25 -6.67
C TRP A 66 -4.06 -0.90 -6.49
N PRO A 67 -4.50 -0.54 -5.26
CA PRO A 67 -5.04 0.78 -5.00
C PRO A 67 -3.97 1.85 -5.26
N ALA A 68 -4.41 3.04 -5.66
CA ALA A 68 -3.51 4.18 -5.78
C ALA A 68 -3.05 4.63 -4.39
N ALA A 69 -1.75 4.86 -4.22
CA ALA A 69 -1.23 5.40 -2.96
C ALA A 69 -1.75 6.83 -2.77
N PRO A 70 -2.30 7.16 -1.57
CA PRO A 70 -2.72 8.53 -1.28
C PRO A 70 -1.53 9.49 -1.28
N GLN A 71 -1.79 10.77 -1.50
CA GLN A 71 -0.74 11.78 -1.51
C GLN A 71 -0.24 12.03 -0.07
N LYS A 72 1.09 12.04 0.10
CA LYS A 72 1.74 12.35 1.37
C LYS A 72 1.61 13.86 1.64
N VAL A 73 0.60 14.25 2.42
CA VAL A 73 0.39 15.64 2.84
C VAL A 73 0.99 15.81 4.22
N LYS A 74 2.07 16.60 4.29
CA LYS A 74 2.67 17.02 5.56
C LYS A 74 1.86 18.17 6.15
N HIS A 75 1.89 18.32 7.46
CA HIS A 75 1.49 19.60 8.06
C HIS A 75 2.38 20.67 7.40
N ALA A 76 1.75 21.65 6.75
CA ALA A 76 2.49 22.78 6.17
C ALA A 76 3.27 23.43 7.32
N ASP A 77 4.59 23.42 7.18
CA ASP A 77 5.51 24.11 8.06
C ASP A 77 5.02 25.56 8.22
N ALA A 78 4.66 25.91 9.44
CA ALA A 78 4.36 27.27 9.87
C ALA A 78 5.46 27.68 10.84
#